data_AF-A0A3M1DE64-F1
#
_entry.id   AF-A0A3M1DE64-F1
#
_cell.length_a   1.000
_cell.length_b   1.000
_cell.length_c   1.000
_cell.angle_alpha   90.00
_cell.angle_beta   90.00
_cell.angle_gamma   90.00
#
_symmetry.space_group_name_H-M   'P 1'
#
loop_
_entity.id
_entity.type
_entity.pdbx_description
1 polymer ?
#
loop_
_entity_poly.entity_id
_entity_poly.type
_entity_poly.pdbx_seq_one_letter_code
_entity_poly.pdbx_strand_id
1 'polypeptide(L)'
;MENAKKILIKDVPKHAGERVNVMGVVVNVGAQHVLLDDKTGQVAVKIFGQHTLSPGQPALVMGVVKDGRIIATVIRRLLSPKWLAVRALELSTGSAAKEQKETTPATYETIIETIRALDKGDGAALEEIYRRLGSQVETLVMNLLAEGEVFENRPGRVKVLD
;
A
#
# COMPACT_ATOMS: atom_id res chain seq x y z
N MET A 1 -18.10 -9.12 9.64
CA MET A 1 -18.19 -7.71 9.21
C MET A 1 -16.88 -7.37 8.54
N GLU A 2 -16.92 -6.98 7.27
CA GLU A 2 -15.72 -6.59 6.53
C GLU A 2 -15.19 -5.26 7.09
N ASN A 3 -13.90 -5.19 7.40
CA ASN A 3 -13.26 -4.01 7.98
C ASN A 3 -13.18 -2.89 6.93
N ALA A 4 -13.53 -1.66 7.30
CA ALA A 4 -13.40 -0.52 6.40
C ALA A 4 -11.92 -0.22 6.11
N LYS A 5 -11.56 -0.17 4.83
CA LYS A 5 -10.19 0.09 4.36
C LYS A 5 -9.79 1.52 4.70
N LYS A 6 -8.75 1.70 5.52
CA LYS A 6 -8.18 3.02 5.81
C LYS A 6 -7.42 3.49 4.56
N ILE A 7 -7.81 4.63 4.00
CA ILE A 7 -7.22 5.17 2.77
C ILE A 7 -7.14 6.70 2.81
N LEU A 8 -6.31 7.27 1.93
CA LEU A 8 -6.31 8.69 1.57
C LEU A 8 -7.45 8.97 0.58
N ILE A 9 -7.86 10.23 0.48
CA ILE A 9 -8.98 10.62 -0.40
C ILE A 9 -8.64 10.38 -1.88
N LYS A 10 -7.40 10.63 -2.31
CA LYS A 10 -6.97 10.35 -3.69
C LYS A 10 -7.14 8.88 -4.11
N ASP A 11 -7.15 7.97 -3.13
CA ASP A 11 -7.22 6.53 -3.34
C ASP A 11 -8.65 5.99 -3.20
N VAL A 12 -9.65 6.88 -3.03
CA VAL A 12 -11.06 6.48 -3.01
C VAL A 12 -11.42 5.90 -4.38
N PRO A 13 -11.86 4.62 -4.43
CA PRO A 13 -12.20 3.98 -5.70
C PRO A 13 -13.34 4.71 -6.41
N LYS A 14 -13.37 4.60 -7.73
CA LYS A 14 -14.49 5.16 -8.53
C LYS A 14 -15.67 4.21 -8.60
N HIS A 15 -15.41 2.91 -8.48
CA HIS A 15 -16.42 1.86 -8.55
C HIS A 15 -17.12 1.66 -7.19
N ALA A 16 -18.38 1.23 -7.24
CA ALA A 16 -19.20 1.07 -6.07
C ALA A 16 -18.88 -0.23 -5.31
N GLY A 17 -19.08 -0.22 -3.99
CA GLY A 17 -19.12 -1.44 -3.17
C GLY A 17 -18.05 -1.53 -2.08
N GLU A 18 -16.96 -0.76 -2.16
CA GLU A 18 -15.90 -0.82 -1.15
C GLU A 18 -16.25 0.00 0.10
N ARG A 19 -15.99 -0.57 1.29
CA ARG A 19 -16.06 0.15 2.56
C ARG A 19 -14.74 0.86 2.84
N VAL A 20 -14.81 2.16 3.06
CA VAL A 20 -13.63 3.02 3.25
C VAL A 20 -13.71 3.76 4.59
N ASN A 21 -12.54 4.11 5.12
CA ASN A 21 -12.36 4.92 6.31
C ASN A 21 -11.38 6.06 5.99
N VAL A 22 -11.94 7.25 5.81
CA VAL A 22 -11.20 8.46 5.44
C VAL A 22 -11.23 9.49 6.56
N MET A 23 -10.19 10.30 6.66
CA MET A 23 -10.16 11.48 7.51
C MET A 23 -9.83 12.69 6.65
N GLY A 24 -10.48 13.81 6.92
CA GLY A 24 -10.22 15.06 6.21
C GLY A 24 -10.78 16.25 6.96
N VAL A 25 -10.48 17.44 6.46
CA VAL A 25 -11.08 18.70 6.89
C VAL A 25 -12.35 18.93 6.07
N VAL A 26 -13.42 19.30 6.76
CA VAL A 26 -14.67 19.71 6.12
C VAL A 26 -14.44 21.04 5.41
N VAL A 27 -14.58 21.06 4.09
CA VAL A 27 -14.43 22.28 3.29
C VAL A 27 -15.78 22.91 2.94
N ASN A 28 -16.81 22.08 2.77
CA ASN A 28 -18.17 22.54 2.46
C ASN A 28 -19.21 21.64 3.14
N VAL A 29 -20.30 22.24 3.59
CA VAL A 29 -21.42 21.58 4.24
C VAL A 29 -22.72 21.96 3.54
N GLY A 30 -23.35 20.98 2.91
CA GLY A 30 -24.71 21.07 2.38
C GLY A 30 -25.72 20.33 3.26
N ALA A 31 -26.98 20.35 2.84
CA ALA A 31 -28.09 19.77 3.60
C ALA A 31 -27.94 18.25 3.86
N GLN A 32 -27.42 17.51 2.88
CA GLN A 32 -27.24 16.04 2.96
C GLN A 32 -25.87 15.59 2.45
N HIS A 33 -24.95 16.53 2.21
CA HIS A 33 -23.63 16.23 1.70
C HIS A 33 -22.59 17.10 2.39
N VAL A 34 -21.40 16.54 2.58
CA VAL A 34 -20.24 17.26 3.10
C VAL A 34 -19.07 16.97 2.16
N LEU A 35 -18.28 17.99 1.85
CA LEU A 35 -17.06 17.85 1.09
C LEU A 35 -15.88 17.80 2.07
N LEU A 36 -15.08 16.74 1.97
CA LEU A 36 -13.87 16.55 2.76
C LEU A 36 -12.62 16.73 1.90
N ASP A 37 -11.57 17.30 2.50
CA ASP A 37 -10.24 17.48 1.89
C ASP A 37 -9.15 17.01 2.86
N ASP A 38 -8.19 16.21 2.39
CA ASP A 38 -7.06 15.70 3.16
C ASP A 38 -5.69 16.12 2.60
N LYS A 39 -5.67 17.13 1.72
CA LYS A 39 -4.54 17.59 0.88
C LYS A 39 -4.14 16.67 -0.27
N THR A 40 -4.71 15.46 -0.35
CA THR A 40 -4.45 14.53 -1.45
C THR A 40 -5.57 14.56 -2.49
N GLY A 41 -6.78 14.92 -2.05
CA GLY A 41 -7.92 15.15 -2.92
C GLY A 41 -9.14 15.59 -2.12
N GLN A 42 -10.27 15.66 -2.82
CA GLN A 42 -11.56 15.97 -2.23
C GLN A 42 -12.58 14.87 -2.52
N VAL A 43 -13.44 14.56 -1.54
CA VAL A 43 -14.52 13.58 -1.71
C VAL A 43 -15.82 14.09 -1.12
N ALA A 44 -16.88 13.93 -1.91
CA ALA A 44 -18.23 14.20 -1.44
C ALA A 44 -18.73 13.02 -0.59
N VAL A 45 -19.19 13.34 0.61
CA VAL A 45 -19.76 12.41 1.57
C VAL A 45 -21.25 12.67 1.67
N LYS A 46 -22.08 11.69 1.29
CA LYS A 46 -23.51 11.73 1.52
C LYS A 46 -23.81 11.29 2.95
N ILE A 47 -24.55 12.11 3.69
CA ILE A 47 -24.94 11.87 5.08
C ILE A 47 -26.46 11.76 5.15
N PHE A 48 -26.94 10.82 5.94
CA PHE A 48 -28.37 10.71 6.25
C PHE A 48 -28.63 11.29 7.64
N GLY A 49 -29.69 12.08 7.78
CA GLY A 49 -30.07 12.72 9.03
C GLY A 49 -29.32 14.03 9.31
N GLN A 50 -29.43 14.50 10.55
CA GLN A 50 -28.78 15.73 10.99
C GLN A 50 -27.31 15.47 11.34
N HIS A 51 -26.46 16.46 11.06
CA HIS A 51 -25.04 16.46 11.43
C HIS A 51 -24.66 17.83 12.00
N THR A 52 -23.60 17.87 12.80
CA THR A 52 -23.10 19.08 13.47
C THR A 52 -21.75 19.54 12.91
N LEU A 53 -21.41 19.10 11.70
CA LEU A 53 -20.15 19.45 11.07
C LEU A 53 -20.17 20.89 10.57
N SER A 54 -19.03 21.57 10.71
CA SER A 54 -18.82 22.91 10.19
C SER A 54 -17.55 22.96 9.34
N PRO A 55 -17.47 23.87 8.36
CA PRO A 55 -16.23 24.11 7.61
C PRO A 55 -15.03 24.35 8.53
N GLY A 56 -13.87 23.83 8.14
CA GLY A 56 -12.62 23.89 8.90
C GLY A 56 -12.46 22.80 9.98
N GLN A 57 -13.52 22.03 10.29
CA GLN A 57 -13.43 20.97 11.28
C GLN A 57 -12.85 19.67 10.70
N PRO A 58 -11.93 19.00 11.39
CA PRO A 58 -11.50 17.66 10.99
C PRO A 58 -12.58 16.63 11.33
N ALA A 59 -12.82 15.70 10.42
CA ALA A 59 -13.80 14.63 10.58
C ALA A 59 -13.24 13.29 10.07
N LEU A 60 -13.70 12.22 10.71
CA LEU A 60 -13.53 10.84 10.28
C LEU A 60 -14.86 10.37 9.69
N VAL A 61 -14.80 9.80 8.49
CA VAL A 61 -15.94 9.21 7.80
C VAL A 61 -15.65 7.76 7.47
N MET A 62 -16.59 6.88 7.83
CA MET A 62 -16.65 5.52 7.35
C MET A 62 -17.91 5.30 6.54
N GLY A 63 -17.78 4.68 5.38
CA GLY A 63 -18.91 4.54 4.47
C GLY A 63 -18.62 3.59 3.33
N VAL A 64 -19.62 3.43 2.48
CA VAL A 64 -19.52 2.65 1.24
C VAL A 64 -19.32 3.62 0.08
N VAL A 65 -18.37 3.32 -0.79
CA VAL A 65 -18.16 4.09 -2.01
C VAL A 65 -19.27 3.78 -3.01
N LYS A 66 -19.83 4.83 -3.61
CA LYS A 66 -20.78 4.76 -4.71
C LYS A 66 -20.54 5.93 -5.66
N ASP A 67 -20.21 5.65 -6.92
CA ASP A 67 -19.99 6.63 -7.97
C ASP A 67 -18.98 7.73 -7.57
N GLY A 68 -17.84 7.33 -6.98
CA GLY A 68 -16.80 8.22 -6.50
C GLY A 68 -17.17 9.10 -5.28
N ARG A 69 -18.32 8.83 -4.64
CA ARG A 69 -18.77 9.48 -3.40
C ARG A 69 -18.84 8.47 -2.27
N ILE A 70 -18.76 8.94 -1.04
CA ILE A 70 -18.88 8.07 0.13
C ILE A 70 -20.28 8.22 0.73
N ILE A 71 -21.02 7.12 0.83
CA ILE A 71 -22.26 7.06 1.59
C ILE A 71 -21.89 6.76 3.04
N ALA A 72 -21.98 7.77 3.90
CA ALA A 72 -21.57 7.68 5.29
C ALA A 72 -22.47 6.71 6.06
N THR A 73 -21.82 5.76 6.73
CA THR A 73 -22.43 4.93 7.79
C THR A 73 -22.08 5.46 9.16
N VAL A 74 -20.87 6.00 9.32
CA VAL A 74 -20.40 6.64 10.55
C VAL A 74 -19.71 7.93 10.19
N ILE A 75 -20.04 8.99 10.92
CA ILE A 75 -19.34 10.27 10.85
C ILE A 75 -18.98 10.71 12.27
N ARG A 76 -17.73 11.08 12.48
CA ARG A 76 -17.23 11.54 13.78
C ARG A 76 -16.42 12.81 13.60
N ARG A 77 -16.75 13.84 14.37
CA ARG A 77 -15.90 15.01 14.53
C ARG A 77 -14.64 14.61 15.27
N LEU A 78 -13.48 15.02 14.75
CA LEU A 78 -12.20 14.87 15.43
C LEU A 78 -11.95 16.12 16.28
N LEU A 79 -11.62 15.93 17.55
CA LEU A 79 -11.39 17.05 18.48
C LEU A 79 -10.04 17.74 18.25
N SER A 80 -9.10 17.06 17.58
CA SER A 80 -7.76 17.58 17.32
C SER A 80 -7.34 17.31 15.88
N PRO A 81 -6.81 18.32 15.17
CA PRO A 81 -6.28 18.15 13.82
C PRO A 81 -5.03 17.27 13.79
N LYS A 82 -4.38 17.02 14.94
CA LYS A 82 -3.22 16.11 15.05
C LYS A 82 -3.54 14.69 14.54
N TRP A 83 -4.81 14.27 14.60
CA TRP A 83 -5.24 12.99 14.05
C TRP A 83 -5.01 12.86 12.54
N LEU A 84 -5.03 13.95 11.77
CA LEU A 84 -4.70 13.91 10.34
C LEU A 84 -3.22 13.59 10.13
N ALA A 85 -2.32 14.12 10.97
CA ALA A 85 -0.90 13.79 10.93
C ALA A 85 -0.66 12.33 11.34
N VAL A 86 -1.35 11.86 12.39
CA VAL A 86 -1.32 10.44 12.78
C VAL A 86 -1.81 9.56 11.63
N ARG A 87 -2.87 9.97 10.91
CA ARG A 87 -3.39 9.21 9.77
C ARG A 87 -2.42 9.15 8.61
N ALA A 88 -1.76 10.26 8.30
CA ALA A 88 -0.70 10.27 7.29
C ALA A 88 0.44 9.31 7.69
N LEU A 89 0.85 9.33 8.96
CA LEU A 89 1.83 8.40 9.51
C LEU A 89 1.35 6.95 9.47
N GLU A 90 0.10 6.65 9.87
CA GLU A 90 -0.51 5.31 9.80
C GLU A 90 -0.50 4.76 8.37
N LEU A 91 -0.74 5.61 7.36
CA LEU A 91 -0.79 5.20 5.96
C LEU A 91 0.60 5.11 5.34
N SER A 92 1.56 5.94 5.78
CA SER A 92 2.96 5.77 5.38
C SER A 92 3.61 4.54 6.03
N THR A 93 3.29 4.27 7.30
CA THR A 93 3.82 3.11 8.06
C THR A 93 3.02 1.83 7.83
N GLY A 94 1.74 1.94 7.46
CA GLY A 94 0.89 0.80 7.09
C GLY A 94 1.29 0.17 5.74
N SER A 95 2.01 0.92 4.89
CA SER A 95 2.73 0.37 3.74
C SER A 95 4.08 -0.26 4.11
N ALA A 96 4.58 -0.06 5.33
CA ALA A 96 5.88 -0.56 5.80
C ALA A 96 5.84 -2.02 6.30
N ALA A 97 4.77 -2.77 6.04
CA ALA A 97 4.78 -4.25 6.09
C ALA A 97 5.01 -4.89 4.71
N LYS A 98 5.30 -4.09 3.67
CA LYS A 98 6.04 -4.54 2.50
C LYS A 98 7.29 -3.69 2.39
N GLU A 99 8.41 -4.23 2.84
CA GLU A 99 9.73 -3.77 2.42
C GLU A 99 9.79 -3.83 0.88
N GLN A 100 9.43 -2.74 0.21
CA GLN A 100 10.04 -2.43 -1.08
C GLN A 100 11.37 -1.79 -0.76
N LYS A 101 12.37 -2.65 -0.57
CA LYS A 101 13.76 -2.28 -0.80
C LYS A 101 13.79 -1.69 -2.21
N GLU A 102 14.32 -0.48 -2.36
CA GLU A 102 14.53 0.15 -3.66
C GLU A 102 15.28 -0.84 -4.56
N THR A 103 14.56 -1.47 -5.49
CA THR A 103 15.18 -2.31 -6.51
C THR A 103 15.76 -1.35 -7.53
N THR A 104 17.03 -1.03 -7.36
CA THR A 104 17.90 -0.89 -8.53
C THR A 104 17.61 -2.08 -9.46
N PRO A 105 17.45 -1.87 -10.78
CA PRO A 105 17.19 -2.98 -11.70
C PRO A 105 18.26 -4.04 -11.47
N ALA A 106 17.85 -5.24 -11.09
CA ALA A 106 18.79 -6.31 -10.76
C ALA A 106 19.61 -6.63 -12.00
N THR A 107 20.90 -6.36 -11.95
CA THR A 107 21.85 -6.79 -12.98
C THR A 107 22.29 -8.23 -12.68
N TYR A 108 22.91 -8.90 -13.66
CA TYR A 108 23.53 -10.20 -13.44
C TYR A 108 24.50 -10.19 -12.25
N GLU A 109 25.29 -9.12 -12.11
CA GLU A 109 26.22 -8.93 -11.00
C GLU A 109 25.51 -8.87 -9.65
N THR A 110 24.40 -8.11 -9.54
CA THR A 110 23.61 -8.05 -8.30
C THR A 110 23.03 -9.42 -7.91
N ILE A 111 22.64 -10.23 -8.90
CA ILE A 111 22.12 -11.58 -8.67
C ILE A 111 23.23 -12.50 -8.16
N ILE A 112 24.40 -12.50 -8.80
CA ILE A 112 25.58 -13.29 -8.40
C ILE A 112 26.01 -12.93 -6.97
N GLU A 113 26.12 -11.63 -6.65
CA GLU A 113 26.45 -11.17 -5.30
C GLU A 113 25.41 -11.63 -4.26
N THR A 114 24.13 -11.58 -4.62
CA THR A 114 23.05 -12.02 -3.75
C THR A 114 23.11 -13.53 -3.52
N ILE A 115 23.40 -14.34 -4.54
CA ILE A 115 23.58 -15.79 -4.42
C ILE A 115 24.77 -16.10 -3.50
N ARG A 116 25.92 -15.44 -3.69
CA ARG A 116 27.09 -15.60 -2.81
C ARG A 116 26.79 -15.22 -1.36
N ALA A 117 26.09 -14.10 -1.15
CA ALA A 117 25.72 -13.64 0.19
C ALA A 117 24.71 -14.56 0.90
N LEU A 118 23.90 -15.30 0.13
CA LEU A 118 22.91 -16.25 0.64
C LEU A 118 23.45 -17.67 0.79
N ASP A 119 24.52 -18.04 0.08
CA ASP A 119 25.13 -19.36 0.18
C ASP A 119 25.87 -19.51 1.52
N LYS A 120 25.29 -20.31 2.42
CA LYS A 120 25.88 -20.70 3.71
C LYS A 120 26.60 -22.06 3.65
N GLY A 121 26.90 -22.55 2.45
CA GLY A 121 27.54 -23.84 2.18
C GLY A 121 26.64 -24.83 1.44
N ASP A 122 25.31 -24.67 1.48
CA ASP A 122 24.35 -25.58 0.82
C ASP A 122 23.67 -25.00 -0.43
N GLY A 123 24.05 -23.80 -0.84
CA GLY A 123 23.45 -23.07 -1.96
C GLY A 123 22.34 -22.13 -1.51
N ALA A 124 22.14 -21.07 -2.29
CA ALA A 124 21.11 -20.07 -2.06
C ALA A 124 19.76 -20.59 -2.55
N ALA A 125 18.71 -20.48 -1.72
CA ALA A 125 17.36 -20.86 -2.09
C ALA A 125 16.75 -19.86 -3.09
N LEU A 126 16.18 -20.36 -4.19
CA LEU A 126 15.55 -19.52 -5.22
C LEU A 126 14.46 -18.61 -4.65
N GLU A 127 13.65 -19.12 -3.73
CA GLU A 127 12.58 -18.35 -3.11
C GLU A 127 13.10 -17.15 -2.32
N GLU A 128 14.27 -17.27 -1.68
CA GLU A 128 14.88 -16.16 -0.93
C GLU A 128 15.54 -15.14 -1.86
N ILE A 129 16.11 -15.58 -2.98
CA ILE A 129 16.62 -14.70 -4.03
C ILE A 129 15.47 -13.87 -4.62
N TYR A 130 14.37 -14.52 -5.00
CA TYR A 130 13.17 -13.85 -5.54
C TYR A 130 12.51 -12.94 -4.53
N ARG A 131 12.54 -13.31 -3.24
CA ARG A 131 12.05 -12.44 -2.16
C ARG A 131 12.88 -11.16 -2.04
N ARG A 132 14.21 -11.25 -2.19
CA ARG A 132 15.12 -10.10 -2.02
C ARG A 132 15.17 -9.18 -3.24
N LEU A 133 15.13 -9.74 -4.44
CA LEU A 133 15.34 -9.00 -5.69
C LEU A 133 14.04 -8.79 -6.49
N GLY A 134 12.95 -9.44 -6.09
CA GLY A 134 11.65 -9.42 -6.78
C GLY A 134 11.50 -10.57 -7.77
N SER A 135 10.25 -10.95 -8.06
CA SER A 135 9.94 -12.09 -8.97
C SER A 135 10.36 -11.85 -10.43
N GLN A 136 10.66 -10.60 -10.82
CA GLN A 136 11.10 -10.26 -12.17
C GLN A 136 12.51 -10.78 -12.50
N VAL A 137 13.29 -11.22 -11.51
CA VAL A 137 14.65 -11.76 -11.74
C VAL A 137 14.67 -13.23 -12.15
N GLU A 138 13.53 -13.92 -12.15
CA GLU A 138 13.46 -15.34 -12.51
C GLU A 138 14.07 -15.61 -13.89
N THR A 139 13.72 -14.80 -14.90
CA THR A 139 14.28 -14.94 -16.25
C THR A 139 15.80 -14.74 -16.27
N LEU A 140 16.33 -13.81 -15.47
CA LEU A 140 17.77 -13.57 -15.39
C LEU A 140 18.51 -14.72 -14.70
N VAL A 141 17.93 -15.30 -13.65
CA VAL A 141 18.50 -16.48 -12.98
C VAL A 141 18.51 -17.69 -13.93
N MET A 142 17.46 -17.88 -14.72
CA MET A 142 17.42 -18.94 -15.74
C MET A 142 18.47 -18.74 -16.83
N ASN A 143 18.74 -17.49 -17.23
CA ASN A 143 19.83 -17.20 -18.17
C ASN A 143 21.19 -17.54 -17.57
N LEU A 144 21.46 -17.18 -16.31
CA LEU A 144 22.71 -17.53 -15.63
C LEU A 144 22.90 -19.04 -15.51
N LEU A 145 21.82 -19.80 -15.27
CA LEU A 145 21.83 -21.27 -15.27
C LEU A 145 22.15 -21.83 -16.67
N ALA A 146 21.57 -21.24 -17.72
CA ALA A 146 21.80 -21.65 -19.09
C ALA A 146 23.21 -21.30 -19.60
N GLU A 147 23.76 -20.17 -19.16
CA GLU A 147 25.12 -19.70 -19.46
C GLU A 147 26.19 -20.44 -18.63
N GLY A 148 25.79 -21.13 -17.55
CA GLY A 148 26.69 -21.89 -16.69
C GLY A 148 27.41 -21.07 -15.62
N GLU A 149 27.04 -19.79 -15.46
CA GLU A 149 27.56 -18.89 -14.41
C GLU A 149 27.09 -19.30 -13.00
N VAL A 150 25.90 -19.91 -12.92
CA VAL A 150 25.37 -20.52 -11.70
C VAL A 150 24.88 -21.94 -12.00
N PHE A 151 24.84 -22.80 -10.99
CA PHE A 151 24.36 -24.17 -11.11
C PHE A 151 23.44 -24.56 -9.97
N GLU A 152 22.47 -25.42 -10.26
CA GLU A 152 21.56 -25.98 -9.27
C GLU A 152 22.20 -27.20 -8.60
N ASN A 153 22.62 -27.07 -7.35
CA ASN A 153 23.26 -28.17 -6.62
C ASN A 153 22.23 -29.17 -6.05
N ARG A 154 21.00 -28.69 -5.78
CA ARG A 154 19.83 -29.47 -5.36
C ARG A 154 18.55 -28.75 -5.78
N PRO A 155 17.41 -29.44 -5.91
CA PRO A 155 16.13 -28.84 -6.27
C PRO A 155 15.84 -27.55 -5.48
N GLY A 156 15.70 -26.43 -6.18
CA GLY A 156 15.39 -25.11 -5.62
C GLY A 156 16.58 -24.35 -5.02
N ARG A 157 17.82 -24.86 -5.14
CA ARG A 157 19.04 -24.23 -4.61
C ARG A 157 20.12 -24.04 -5.66
N VAL A 158 20.61 -22.82 -5.76
CA VAL A 158 21.63 -22.42 -6.75
C VAL A 158 22.92 -21.95 -6.09
N LYS A 159 24.04 -22.18 -6.77
CA LYS A 159 25.38 -21.74 -6.40
C LYS A 159 26.06 -21.06 -7.57
N VAL A 160 26.95 -20.12 -7.27
CA VAL A 160 27.84 -19.52 -8.28
C VAL A 160 28.95 -20.50 -8.59
N LEU A 161 29.31 -20.62 -9.87
CA LEU A 161 30.47 -21.36 -10.31
C LEU A 161 31.70 -20.44 -10.13
N ASP A 162 32.54 -20.72 -9.14
CA ASP A 162 33.85 -20.06 -8.98
C ASP A 162 34.97 -20.91 -9.61
#